data_AF-A0A397W5D2-F1
#
_entry.id   AF-A0A397W5D2-F1
#
_cell.length_a   1.000
_cell.length_b   1.000
_cell.length_c   1.000
_cell.angle_alpha   90.00
_cell.angle_beta   90.00
_cell.angle_gamma   90.00
#
_symmetry.space_group_name_H-M   'P 1'
#
loop_
_entity.id
_entity.type
_entity.pdbx_description
1 polymer ?
#
loop_
_entity_poly.entity_id
_entity_poly.type
_entity_poly.pdbx_seq_one_letter_code
_entity_poly.pdbx_strand_id
1 'polypeptide(L)' 'MPKHKEYTISLLSRGTWDESLHFGPFCHNWWLPWPIDKANKIIPLYPIRLSFKTLVILNEREFITEDPWTKSSNDKS' A
#
# COMPACT_ATOMS: atom_id res chain seq x y z
N MET A 1 3.49 -29.77 -5.12
CA MET A 1 4.18 -28.45 -5.14
C MET A 1 3.16 -27.41 -5.57
N PRO A 2 2.85 -26.38 -4.76
CA PRO A 2 1.97 -25.33 -5.22
C PRO A 2 2.72 -24.56 -6.32
N LYS A 3 2.14 -24.48 -7.53
CA LYS A 3 2.61 -23.53 -8.54
C LYS A 3 2.42 -22.14 -7.96
N HIS A 4 3.49 -21.53 -7.46
CA HIS A 4 3.46 -20.12 -7.11
C HIS A 4 3.10 -19.36 -8.38
N LYS A 5 2.00 -18.61 -8.36
CA LYS A 5 1.69 -17.68 -9.44
C LYS A 5 2.84 -16.68 -9.51
N GLU A 6 3.53 -16.62 -10.64
CA GLU A 6 4.48 -15.55 -10.89
C GLU A 6 3.68 -14.26 -11.11
N TYR A 7 3.93 -13.29 -10.23
CA TYR A 7 3.43 -11.93 -10.40
C TYR A 7 4.60 -10.98 -10.23
N THR A 8 4.66 -9.96 -11.07
CA THR A 8 5.60 -8.84 -10.94
C THR A 8 4.82 -7.62 -10.47
N ILE A 9 5.37 -6.87 -9.54
CA ILE A 9 4.78 -5.62 -9.05
C ILE A 9 5.75 -4.48 -9.34
N SER A 10 5.25 -3.43 -9.99
CA SER A 10 5.98 -2.18 -10.20
C SER A 10 5.22 -1.03 -9.56
N LEU A 11 5.94 -0.16 -8.85
CA LEU A 11 5.35 1.02 -8.24
C LEU A 11 5.22 2.13 -9.29
N LEU A 12 3.99 2.54 -9.61
CA LEU A 12 3.71 3.64 -10.54
C LEU A 12 3.70 4.99 -9.83
N SER A 13 3.11 5.04 -8.63
CA SER A 13 3.07 6.22 -7.78
C SER A 13 3.28 5.82 -6.32
N ARG A 14 4.16 6.56 -5.65
CA ARG A 14 4.47 6.34 -4.22
C ARG A 14 3.30 6.69 -3.30
N GLY A 15 2.33 7.49 -3.75
CA GLY A 15 1.32 8.06 -2.88
C GLY A 15 1.89 9.09 -1.89
N THR A 16 1.03 9.62 -1.02
CA THR A 16 1.33 10.71 -0.09
C THR A 16 1.04 10.33 1.35
N TRP A 17 1.60 11.11 2.28
CA TRP A 17 1.28 11.02 3.71
C TRP A 17 0.32 12.15 4.05
N ASP A 18 -0.65 11.84 4.90
CA ASP A 18 -1.51 12.84 5.52
C ASP A 18 -1.14 12.89 7.01
N GLU A 19 -0.59 14.02 7.46
CA GLU A 19 -0.10 14.14 8.84
C GLU A 19 -1.19 13.93 9.89
N SER A 20 -2.43 14.35 9.59
CA SER A 20 -3.55 14.20 10.51
C SER A 20 -3.95 12.73 10.69
N LEU A 21 -3.82 11.92 9.63
CA LEU A 21 -4.09 10.49 9.69
C LEU A 21 -2.92 9.72 10.29
N HIS A 22 -1.69 10.05 9.90
CA HIS A 22 -0.49 9.28 10.28
C HIS A 22 0.00 9.59 11.69
N PHE A 23 -0.27 10.79 12.21
CA PHE A 23 0.20 11.26 13.51
C PHE A 23 -0.91 11.79 14.41
N GLY A 24 -2.19 11.73 13.98
CA GLY A 24 -3.33 12.13 14.80
C GLY A 24 -3.87 11.03 15.73
N PRO A 25 -5.05 11.24 16.34
CA PRO A 25 -5.63 10.35 17.35
C PRO A 25 -5.87 8.90 16.89
N PHE A 26 -5.98 8.68 15.58
CA PHE A 26 -6.23 7.38 14.97
C PHE A 26 -5.01 6.83 14.21
N CYS A 27 -3.81 7.33 14.52
CA CYS A 27 -2.57 6.97 13.81
C CYS A 27 -2.35 5.47 13.72
N HIS A 28 -2.63 4.70 14.77
CA HIS A 28 -2.43 3.25 14.83
C HIS A 28 -3.10 2.46 13.69
N ASN A 29 -4.15 2.99 13.05
CA ASN A 29 -4.84 2.35 11.92
C ASN A 29 -4.14 2.57 10.57
N TRP A 30 -3.19 3.51 10.52
CA TRP A 30 -2.50 3.96 9.29
C TRP A 30 -1.10 3.38 9.15
N TRP A 31 -0.75 2.37 9.94
CA TRP A 31 0.53 1.68 9.88
C TRP A 31 0.34 0.17 9.82
N LEU A 32 1.18 -0.50 9.03
CA LEU A 32 1.18 -1.95 8.89
C LEU A 32 2.46 -2.55 9.47
N PRO A 33 2.38 -3.71 10.14
CA PRO A 33 3.55 -4.42 10.63
C PRO A 33 4.37 -4.96 9.46
N TRP A 34 5.68 -4.68 9.45
CA TRP A 34 6.58 -5.33 8.54
C TRP A 34 6.84 -6.77 9.03
N PRO A 35 6.64 -7.80 8.19
CA PRO A 35 6.90 -9.17 8.57
C PRO A 35 8.42 -9.40 8.61
N ILE A 36 9.06 -9.04 9.73
CA ILE A 36 10.43 -9.49 10.05
C ILE A 36 10.34 -10.77 10.86
N ASP A 37 11.34 -11.64 10.68
CA ASP A 37 11.48 -12.90 11.41
C ASP A 37 11.35 -12.71 12.93
N LYS A 38 10.74 -13.71 13.59
CA LYS A 38 10.25 -13.68 14.99
C LYS A 38 11.35 -13.46 16.04
N ALA A 39 12.61 -13.39 15.62
CA ALA A 39 13.76 -13.15 16.49
C ALA A 39 13.78 -11.70 17.05
N ASN A 40 13.12 -10.75 16.38
CA ASN A 40 13.14 -9.35 16.80
C ASN A 40 11.97 -9.02 17.72
N LYS A 41 12.29 -8.50 18.92
CA LYS A 41 11.30 -8.02 19.90
C LYS A 41 10.57 -6.74 19.47
N ILE A 42 11.06 -6.05 18.44
CA ILE A 42 10.47 -4.83 17.89
C ILE A 42 10.01 -5.11 16.47
N ILE A 43 8.72 -4.92 16.20
CA ILE A 43 8.13 -5.03 14.87
C ILE A 43 8.14 -3.62 14.25
N PRO A 44 8.95 -3.35 13.21
CA PRO A 44 8.89 -2.08 12.53
C PRO A 44 7.56 -1.93 11.81
N LEU A 45 7.03 -0.71 11.84
CA LEU A 45 5.79 -0.33 11.20
C LEU A 45 6.08 0.50 9.95
N TYR A 46 5.32 0.29 8.87
CA TYR A 46 5.37 1.13 7.67
C TYR A 46 4.03 1.82 7.43
N PRO A 47 4.03 3.06 6.93
CA PRO A 47 2.79 3.84 6.77
C PRO A 47 2.00 3.38 5.55
N ILE A 48 0.67 3.39 5.69
CA ILE A 48 -0.26 3.19 4.59
C ILE A 48 -0.36 4.50 3.80
N ARG A 49 0.18 4.52 2.59
CA ARG A 49 0.24 5.73 1.77
C ARG A 49 -1.04 5.90 0.97
N LEU A 50 -1.64 7.08 1.04
CA LEU A 50 -2.80 7.46 0.25
C LEU A 50 -2.42 7.63 -1.21
N SER A 51 -3.32 7.28 -2.12
CA SER A 51 -3.12 7.48 -3.56
C SER A 51 -1.93 6.70 -4.14
N PHE A 52 -1.46 5.65 -3.46
CA PHE A 52 -0.41 4.80 -4.01
C PHE A 52 -0.99 4.03 -5.22
N LYS A 53 -0.14 3.84 -6.25
CA LYS A 53 -0.53 3.10 -7.45
C LYS A 53 0.53 2.08 -7.81
N THR A 54 0.10 0.86 -8.08
CA THR A 54 0.97 -0.22 -8.53
C THR A 54 0.46 -0.82 -9.82
N LEU A 55 1.40 -1.21 -10.68
CA LEU A 55 1.17 -2.09 -11.81
C LEU A 55 1.49 -3.51 -11.36
N VAL A 56 0.54 -4.41 -11.48
CA VAL A 56 0.69 -5.83 -11.20
C VAL A 56 0.60 -6.57 -12.53
N ILE A 57 1.65 -7.29 -12.90
CA ILE A 57 1.66 -8.19 -14.04
C ILE A 57 1.42 -9.60 -13.50
N LEU A 58 0.27 -10.19 -13.83
CA LEU A 58 -0.10 -11.54 -13.42
C LEU A 58 -0.48 -12.35 -14.65
N ASN A 59 0.23 -13.46 -14.90
CA ASN A 59 0.03 -14.31 -16.08
C ASN A 59 -0.01 -13.48 -17.38
N GLU A 60 1.00 -12.63 -17.58
CA GLU A 60 1.15 -11.74 -18.75
C GLU A 60 0.04 -10.69 -18.92
N ARG A 61 -0.83 -10.50 -17.91
CA ARG A 61 -1.87 -9.48 -17.90
C ARG A 61 -1.56 -8.37 -16.90
N GLU A 62 -1.76 -7.15 -17.33
CA GLU A 62 -1.56 -5.94 -16.55
C GLU A 62 -2.80 -5.57 -15.74
N PHE A 63 -2.60 -5.24 -14.47
CA PHE A 63 -3.61 -4.72 -13.56
C PHE A 63 -3.06 -3.48 -12.88
N ILE A 64 -3.84 -2.41 -12.84
CA ILE A 64 -3.51 -1.22 -12.04
C ILE A 64 -4.33 -1.28 -10.76
N THR A 65 -3.63 -1.33 -9.63
CA THR A 65 -4.25 -1.21 -8.31
C THR A 65 -4.03 0.20 -7.80
N GLU A 66 -5.12 0.85 -7.42
CA GLU A 66 -5.11 2.18 -6.79
C GLU A 66 -6.02 2.16 -5.56
N ASP A 67 -5.69 3.00 -4.59
CA ASP A 67 -6.51 3.18 -3.40
C ASP A 67 -7.86 3.87 -3.76
N PRO A 68 -9.03 3.26 -3.48
CA PRO A 68 -10.33 3.82 -3.83
C PRO A 68 -10.64 5.18 -3.19
N TRP A 69 -9.97 5.58 -2.11
CA TRP A 69 -10.21 6.84 -1.42
C TRP A 69 -9.89 8.10 -2.28
N THR A 70 -9.28 7.93 -3.46
CA THR A 70 -8.91 9.05 -4.35
C THR A 70 -9.91 9.42 -5.42
N LYS A 71 -10.99 8.65 -5.64
CA LYS A 71 -11.94 9.00 -6.71
C LYS A 71 -12.89 10.14 -6.35
N SER A 72 -12.98 10.55 -5.08
CA SER A 72 -13.95 11.59 -4.66
C SER A 72 -13.44 13.03 -4.80
N SER A 73 -12.15 13.27 -5.07
CA SER A 73 -11.58 14.62 -5.09
C SER A 73 -11.50 15.29 -6.46
N ASN A 74 -11.76 14.57 -7.57
CA ASN A 74 -11.68 15.12 -8.93
C ASN A 74 -13.03 15.45 -9.59
N ASP A 75 -14.17 15.19 -8.96
CA ASP A 75 -15.51 15.49 -9.50
C ASP A 75 -16.08 16.85 -9.01
N LYS A 76 -15.20 17.81 -8.74
CA LYS A 76 -15.59 19.22 -8.55
C LYS A 76 -14.72 20.13 -9.41
N SER A 77 -15.03 20.17 -10.71
CA SER A 77 -14.71 21.30 -11.58
C SER A 77 -16.01 22.01 -11.96
#